data_AF-A0AAV4RQT3-F1
#
_entry.id   AF-A0AAV4RQT3-F1
#
_cell.length_a   1.000
_cell.length_b   1.000
_cell.length_c   1.000
_cell.angle_alpha   90.00
_cell.angle_beta   90.00
_cell.angle_gamma   90.00
#
_symmetry.space_group_name_H-M   'P 1'
#
loop_
_entity.id
_entity.type
_entity.pdbx_description
1 polymer ?
#
loop_
_entity_poly.entity_id
_entity_poly.type
_entity_poly.pdbx_seq_one_letter_code
_entity_poly.pdbx_strand_id
1 'polypeptide(L)'
;MTQLQMFLNDYEELPMDALTYLTGECNYGGRVTDDKDRRLLLSLLSIFYTPQIITSKNYKFSESGQYFIPDELDRKSFTQYIRKLPINPNPEVFGLHENADITKDNQETHQLLDDILLTQGRSGGAGAQSSGDMIYDLAEDILNKLPPDFDIEKVIDLYPVIYTESMNTVLRQELIRFNRLTSVVRTRSRTCRRP
;
A
#
# COMPACT_ATOMS: atom_id res chain seq x y z
N MET A 1 -12.37 17.92 -20.35
CA MET A 1 -11.70 18.91 -21.22
C MET A 1 -12.50 20.19 -21.37
N THR A 2 -13.81 20.14 -21.61
CA THR A 2 -14.65 21.34 -21.80
C THR A 2 -14.68 22.28 -20.59
N GLN A 3 -14.77 21.74 -19.37
CA GLN A 3 -14.77 22.56 -18.14
C GLN A 3 -13.46 23.34 -17.95
N LEU A 4 -12.30 22.70 -18.14
CA LEU A 4 -11.00 23.37 -18.03
C LEU A 4 -10.90 24.49 -19.07
N GLN A 5 -11.32 24.24 -20.31
CA GLN A 5 -11.34 25.25 -21.36
C GLN A 5 -12.24 26.45 -21.03
N MET A 6 -13.40 26.22 -20.39
CA MET A 6 -14.26 27.31 -19.92
C MET A 6 -13.56 28.15 -18.84
N PHE A 7 -13.00 27.52 -17.81
CA PHE A 7 -12.29 28.24 -16.74
C PHE A 7 -11.07 29.03 -17.24
N LEU A 8 -10.39 28.55 -18.29
CA LEU A 8 -9.24 29.24 -18.87
C LEU A 8 -9.63 30.43 -19.78
N ASN A 9 -10.80 30.38 -20.41
CA ASN A 9 -11.22 31.40 -21.38
C ASN A 9 -12.14 32.46 -20.77
N ASP A 10 -12.92 32.09 -19.76
CA ASP A 10 -13.99 32.95 -19.21
C ASP A 10 -13.51 33.83 -18.04
N TYR A 11 -12.32 33.58 -17.49
CA TYR A 11 -11.75 34.33 -16.36
C TYR A 11 -10.48 35.09 -16.78
N GLU A 12 -10.37 36.35 -16.35
CA GLU A 12 -9.18 37.18 -16.59
C GLU A 12 -7.95 36.72 -15.79
N GLU A 13 -8.18 36.26 -14.55
CA GLU A 13 -7.16 35.65 -13.70
C GLU A 13 -7.38 34.15 -13.61
N LEU A 14 -6.28 33.39 -13.66
CA LEU A 14 -6.31 31.94 -13.60
C LEU A 14 -6.79 31.44 -12.22
N PRO A 15 -7.97 30.80 -12.10
CA PRO A 15 -8.50 30.41 -10.80
C PRO A 15 -7.92 29.06 -10.36
N MET A 16 -6.65 29.06 -9.92
CA MET A 16 -5.92 27.83 -9.53
C MET A 16 -6.60 27.04 -8.41
N ASP A 17 -7.16 27.71 -7.40
CA ASP A 17 -7.87 27.06 -6.30
C ASP A 17 -9.12 26.33 -6.80
N ALA A 18 -9.87 26.95 -7.72
CA ALA A 18 -11.05 26.34 -8.33
C ALA A 18 -10.68 25.13 -9.21
N LEU A 19 -9.58 25.22 -9.98
CA LEU A 19 -9.08 24.12 -10.80
C LEU A 19 -8.60 22.94 -9.96
N THR A 20 -7.90 23.22 -8.85
CA THR A 20 -7.42 22.21 -7.91
C THR A 20 -8.59 21.53 -7.21
N TYR A 21 -9.58 22.30 -6.75
CA TYR A 21 -10.78 21.75 -6.13
C TYR A 21 -11.61 20.90 -7.11
N LEU A 22 -11.87 21.42 -8.32
CA LEU A 22 -12.64 20.69 -9.33
C LEU A 22 -11.96 19.37 -9.71
N THR A 23 -10.64 19.40 -9.91
CA THR A 23 -9.90 18.21 -10.33
C THR A 23 -9.72 17.24 -9.17
N GLY A 24 -9.29 17.75 -8.02
CA GLY A 24 -8.97 16.97 -6.82
C GLY A 24 -10.20 16.40 -6.13
N GLU A 25 -11.21 17.21 -5.85
CA GLU A 25 -12.39 16.80 -5.08
C GLU A 25 -13.54 16.31 -5.97
N CYS A 26 -13.88 17.03 -7.04
CA CYS A 26 -15.06 16.69 -7.83
C CYS A 26 -14.80 15.58 -8.87
N ASN A 27 -13.71 15.68 -9.64
CA ASN A 27 -13.42 14.72 -10.71
C ASN A 27 -12.83 13.42 -10.18
N TYR A 28 -11.77 13.50 -9.38
CA TYR A 28 -11.09 12.32 -8.85
C TYR A 28 -11.45 12.00 -7.40
N GLY A 29 -11.73 12.99 -6.56
CA GLY A 29 -11.98 12.80 -5.13
C GLY A 29 -13.20 11.94 -4.82
N GLY A 30 -14.25 11.99 -5.65
CA GLY A 30 -15.40 11.07 -5.55
C GLY A 30 -15.08 9.59 -5.77
N ARG A 31 -13.89 9.26 -6.30
CA ARG A 31 -13.40 7.89 -6.50
C ARG A 31 -12.44 7.44 -5.40
N VAL A 32 -12.07 8.33 -4.48
CA VAL A 32 -11.09 8.09 -3.43
C VAL A 32 -11.81 8.05 -2.08
N THR A 33 -11.81 6.88 -1.45
CA THR A 33 -12.54 6.64 -0.20
C THR A 33 -11.69 6.83 1.05
N ASP A 34 -10.37 6.63 0.97
CA ASP A 34 -9.46 6.88 2.10
C ASP A 34 -9.02 8.35 2.13
N ASP A 35 -9.10 8.98 3.30
CA ASP A 35 -8.65 10.36 3.54
C ASP A 35 -7.16 10.52 3.24
N LYS A 36 -6.35 9.46 3.48
CA LYS A 36 -4.91 9.49 3.19
C LYS A 36 -4.64 9.50 1.69
N ASP A 37 -5.37 8.69 0.94
CA ASP A 37 -5.28 8.67 -0.52
C ASP A 37 -5.75 9.99 -1.12
N ARG A 38 -6.77 10.61 -0.53
CA ARG A 38 -7.24 11.95 -0.94
C ARG A 38 -6.16 13.00 -0.70
N ARG A 39 -5.51 12.97 0.46
CA ARG A 39 -4.38 13.87 0.76
C ARG A 39 -3.22 13.65 -0.20
N LEU A 40 -2.89 12.40 -0.53
CA LEU A 40 -1.85 12.07 -1.50
C LEU A 40 -2.19 12.62 -2.88
N LEU A 41 -3.43 12.44 -3.33
CA LEU A 41 -3.92 12.95 -4.61
C LEU A 41 -3.79 14.47 -4.70
N LEU A 42 -4.22 15.22 -3.67
CA LEU A 42 -4.06 16.68 -3.64
C LEU A 42 -2.59 17.09 -3.61
N SER A 43 -1.75 16.33 -2.90
CA SER A 43 -0.31 16.59 -2.85
C SER A 43 0.33 16.42 -4.23
N LEU A 44 -0.04 15.36 -4.97
CA LEU A 44 0.43 15.12 -6.34
C LEU A 44 -0.08 16.20 -7.30
N LEU A 45 -1.36 16.60 -7.18
CA LEU A 45 -1.94 17.67 -8.00
C LEU A 45 -1.24 19.01 -7.80
N SER A 46 -0.73 19.32 -6.60
CA SER A 46 -0.04 20.59 -6.33
C SER A 46 1.25 20.77 -7.13
N ILE A 47 1.85 19.68 -7.63
CA ILE A 47 3.00 19.72 -8.55
C ILE A 47 2.58 20.23 -9.94
N PHE A 48 1.34 19.97 -10.36
CA PHE A 48 0.82 20.35 -11.69
C PHE A 48 -0.04 21.61 -11.67
N TYR A 49 -0.72 21.91 -10.57
CA TYR A 49 -1.48 23.15 -10.37
C TYR A 49 -0.69 24.11 -9.49
N THR A 50 0.41 24.64 -10.02
CA THR A 50 1.23 25.66 -9.34
C THR A 50 1.44 26.88 -10.24
N PRO A 51 1.41 28.12 -9.70
CA PRO A 51 1.75 29.32 -10.45
C PRO A 51 3.16 29.28 -11.07
N GLN A 52 4.07 28.51 -10.46
CA GLN A 52 5.45 28.37 -10.89
C GLN A 52 5.58 27.81 -12.31
N ILE A 53 4.62 27.01 -12.77
CA ILE A 53 4.58 26.47 -14.15
C ILE A 53 4.46 27.59 -15.19
N ILE A 54 3.79 28.69 -14.83
CA ILE A 54 3.54 29.81 -15.73
C ILE A 54 4.67 30.84 -15.61
N THR A 55 5.11 31.12 -14.38
CA THR A 55 6.14 32.12 -14.12
C THR A 55 7.55 31.63 -14.50
N SER A 56 7.82 30.33 -14.37
CA SER A 56 9.15 29.76 -14.60
C SER A 56 9.25 29.13 -15.98
N LYS A 57 10.11 29.67 -16.85
CA LYS A 57 10.31 29.15 -18.22
C LYS A 57 10.79 27.69 -18.29
N ASN A 58 11.38 27.15 -17.22
CA ASN A 58 11.92 25.79 -17.19
C ASN A 58 11.47 25.04 -15.94
N TYR A 59 10.16 25.08 -15.65
CA TYR A 59 9.60 24.29 -14.58
C TYR A 59 9.73 22.79 -14.89
N LYS A 60 10.30 22.05 -13.94
CA LYS A 60 10.54 20.61 -14.05
C LYS A 60 9.58 19.88 -13.12
N PHE A 61 8.92 18.85 -13.64
CA PHE A 61 7.93 18.06 -12.90
C PHE A 61 8.54 16.96 -12.03
N SER A 62 9.82 16.64 -12.24
CA SER A 62 10.54 15.59 -11.51
C SER A 62 12.00 15.96 -11.32
N GLU A 63 12.66 15.33 -10.34
CA GLU A 63 14.02 15.65 -9.90
C GLU A 63 15.07 15.42 -10.99
N SER A 64 14.92 14.38 -11.82
CA SER A 64 15.79 14.17 -12.99
C SER A 64 15.77 15.31 -14.01
N GLY A 65 14.74 16.15 -14.00
CA GLY A 65 14.59 17.26 -14.92
C GLY A 65 14.40 16.86 -16.38
N GLN A 66 14.09 15.59 -16.65
CA GLN A 66 13.73 15.11 -17.99
C GLN A 66 12.30 15.50 -18.38
N TYR A 67 11.44 15.70 -17.37
CA TYR A 67 10.02 16.00 -17.50
C TYR A 67 9.77 17.51 -17.35
N PHE A 68 9.47 18.18 -18.45
CA PHE A 68 9.24 19.63 -18.52
C PHE A 68 8.33 19.97 -19.72
N ILE A 69 7.89 21.22 -19.80
CA ILE A 69 7.09 21.72 -20.93
C ILE A 69 8.04 22.22 -22.02
N PRO A 70 8.00 21.67 -23.26
CA PRO A 70 8.80 22.19 -24.38
C PRO A 70 8.45 23.66 -24.71
N ASP A 71 9.46 24.45 -25.09
CA ASP A 71 9.29 25.86 -25.49
C ASP A 71 8.39 26.02 -26.73
N GLU A 72 8.49 25.07 -27.66
CA GLU A 72 7.65 25.03 -28.86
C GLU A 72 6.31 24.35 -28.58
N LEU A 73 5.26 25.16 -28.52
CA LEU A 73 3.89 24.72 -28.23
C LEU A 73 3.17 24.06 -29.42
N ASP A 74 3.89 23.61 -30.46
CA ASP A 74 3.28 22.89 -31.58
C ASP A 74 3.05 21.40 -31.24
N ARG A 75 1.95 20.85 -31.75
CA ARG A 75 1.57 19.45 -31.55
C ARG A 75 2.67 18.49 -31.99
N LYS A 76 3.38 18.81 -33.08
CA LYS A 76 4.49 17.97 -33.58
C LYS A 76 5.66 17.97 -32.60
N SER A 77 6.03 19.12 -32.05
CA SER A 77 7.10 19.27 -31.07
C SER A 77 6.78 18.49 -29.79
N PHE A 78 5.55 18.58 -29.27
CA PHE A 78 5.09 17.72 -28.16
C PHE A 78 5.17 16.22 -28.47
N THR A 79 4.74 15.81 -29.66
CA THR A 79 4.79 14.40 -30.07
C THR A 79 6.24 13.90 -30.14
N GLN A 80 7.16 14.70 -30.67
CA GLN A 80 8.57 14.36 -30.72
C GLN A 80 9.21 14.32 -29.33
N TYR A 81 8.83 15.24 -28.44
CA TYR A 81 9.30 15.26 -27.05
C TYR A 81 8.86 13.99 -26.29
N ILE A 82 7.58 13.63 -26.36
CA ILE A 82 7.05 12.41 -25.70
C ILE A 82 7.78 11.16 -26.21
N ARG A 83 8.12 11.09 -27.50
CA ARG A 83 8.87 9.97 -28.08
C ARG A 83 10.33 9.88 -27.62
N LYS A 84 10.91 10.96 -27.11
CA LYS A 84 12.29 10.97 -26.56
C LYS A 84 12.33 10.50 -25.10
N LEU A 85 11.20 10.45 -24.41
CA LEU A 85 11.13 10.01 -23.02
C LEU A 85 11.45 8.50 -22.92
N PRO A 86 12.05 8.07 -21.81
CA PRO A 86 12.37 6.66 -21.60
C PRO A 86 11.10 5.80 -21.60
N ILE A 87 11.19 4.61 -22.19
CA ILE A 87 10.09 3.62 -22.20
C ILE A 87 9.79 3.14 -20.78
N ASN A 88 10.85 2.96 -19.98
CA ASN A 88 10.76 2.61 -18.57
C ASN A 88 11.08 3.88 -17.76
N PRO A 89 10.07 4.60 -17.26
CA PRO A 89 10.29 5.78 -16.45
C PRO A 89 10.79 5.41 -15.05
N ASN A 90 11.66 6.26 -14.49
CA ASN A 90 12.08 6.13 -13.09
C ASN A 90 10.90 6.43 -12.13
N PRO A 91 10.87 5.83 -10.92
CA PRO A 91 9.80 6.01 -9.93
C PRO A 91 9.53 7.46 -9.52
N GLU A 92 10.56 8.31 -9.56
CA GLU A 92 10.47 9.74 -9.25
C GLU A 92 9.41 10.49 -10.09
N VAL A 93 9.09 10.04 -11.31
CA VAL A 93 8.04 10.69 -12.13
C VAL A 93 6.65 10.53 -11.50
N PHE A 94 6.47 9.49 -10.70
CA PHE A 94 5.24 9.21 -9.96
C PHE A 94 5.29 9.73 -8.52
N GLY A 95 6.36 10.45 -8.14
CA GLY A 95 6.59 10.89 -6.77
C GLY A 95 7.03 9.77 -5.83
N LEU A 96 7.58 8.67 -6.36
CA LEU A 96 8.05 7.51 -5.60
C LEU A 96 9.57 7.51 -5.42
N HIS A 97 10.04 6.86 -4.36
CA HIS A 97 11.47 6.60 -4.14
C HIS A 97 11.99 5.53 -5.11
N GLU A 98 13.28 5.53 -5.42
CA GLU A 98 13.98 4.49 -6.22
C GLU A 98 13.78 3.06 -5.71
N ASN A 99 13.41 2.88 -4.43
CA ASN A 99 13.16 1.55 -3.84
C ASN A 99 11.84 0.94 -4.31
N ALA A 100 10.97 1.73 -4.95
CA ALA A 100 9.72 1.26 -5.53
C ALA A 100 10.00 0.24 -6.65
N ASP A 101 11.03 0.46 -7.47
CA ASP A 101 11.43 -0.49 -8.52
C ASP A 101 11.89 -1.82 -7.92
N ILE A 102 12.73 -1.78 -6.89
CA ILE A 102 13.18 -2.99 -6.18
C ILE A 102 11.98 -3.77 -5.62
N THR A 103 11.00 -3.06 -5.04
CA THR A 103 9.81 -3.69 -4.47
C THR A 103 8.95 -4.34 -5.56
N LYS A 104 8.75 -3.64 -6.67
CA LYS A 104 8.01 -4.11 -7.84
C LYS A 104 8.68 -5.35 -8.44
N ASP A 105 9.98 -5.30 -8.70
CA ASP A 105 10.73 -6.40 -9.32
C ASP A 105 10.74 -7.65 -8.43
N ASN A 106 10.85 -7.46 -7.10
CA ASN A 106 10.71 -8.56 -6.15
C ASN A 106 9.30 -9.17 -6.19
N GLN A 107 8.25 -8.35 -6.22
CA GLN A 107 6.87 -8.83 -6.30
C GLN A 107 6.60 -9.59 -7.61
N GLU A 108 7.02 -9.05 -8.75
CA GLU A 108 6.89 -9.73 -10.05
C GLU A 108 7.66 -11.04 -10.09
N THR A 109 8.87 -11.07 -9.51
CA THR A 109 9.68 -12.30 -9.40
C THR A 109 9.00 -13.34 -8.51
N HIS A 110 8.50 -12.94 -7.34
CA HIS A 110 7.77 -13.85 -6.46
C HIS A 110 6.52 -14.41 -7.13
N GLN A 111 5.75 -13.57 -7.79
CA GLN A 111 4.57 -14.00 -8.53
C GLN A 111 4.93 -15.01 -9.64
N LEU A 112 5.99 -14.74 -10.40
CA LEU A 112 6.46 -15.67 -11.43
C LEU A 112 6.88 -17.03 -10.83
N LEU A 113 7.59 -17.02 -9.70
CA LEU A 113 8.01 -18.25 -9.03
C LEU A 113 6.82 -19.04 -8.50
N ASP A 114 5.83 -18.36 -7.92
CA ASP A 114 4.59 -18.99 -7.45
C ASP A 114 3.82 -19.61 -8.63
N ASP A 115 3.72 -18.91 -9.76
CA ASP A 115 3.08 -19.42 -10.98
C ASP A 115 3.82 -20.65 -11.55
N ILE A 116 5.16 -20.66 -11.50
CA ILE A 116 5.97 -21.82 -11.88
C ILE A 116 5.72 -23.00 -10.94
N LEU A 117 5.63 -22.77 -9.63
CA LEU A 117 5.31 -23.83 -8.66
C LEU A 117 3.91 -24.42 -8.87
N LEU A 118 2.93 -23.60 -9.27
CA LEU A 118 1.58 -24.06 -9.60
C LEU A 118 1.55 -24.92 -10.87
N THR A 119 2.43 -24.65 -11.84
CA THR A 119 2.52 -25.41 -13.10
C THR A 119 3.40 -26.66 -12.98
N GLN A 120 4.25 -26.76 -11.94
CA GLN A 120 4.95 -28.02 -11.66
C GLN A 120 3.95 -29.13 -11.34
N GLY A 121 3.91 -30.15 -12.20
CA GLY A 121 3.19 -31.38 -11.91
C GLY A 121 3.73 -32.00 -10.62
N ARG A 122 2.84 -32.28 -9.66
CA ARG A 122 3.13 -32.97 -8.40
C ARG A 122 3.59 -34.42 -8.65
N SER A 123 4.74 -34.58 -9.29
CA SER A 123 5.45 -35.85 -9.40
C SER A 123 6.38 -35.91 -8.19
N GLY A 124 6.00 -36.76 -7.23
CA GLY A 124 6.73 -36.88 -5.97
C GLY A 124 8.19 -37.24 -6.23
N GLY A 125 9.10 -36.33 -5.84
CA GLY A 125 10.50 -36.67 -5.72
C GLY A 125 10.66 -37.77 -4.68
N ALA A 126 11.18 -38.93 -5.10
CA ALA A 126 11.49 -40.03 -4.20
C ALA A 126 12.55 -39.56 -3.18
N GLY A 127 12.11 -39.23 -1.96
CA GLY A 127 12.98 -38.77 -0.88
C GLY A 127 12.42 -37.63 -0.03
N ALA A 128 11.31 -36.98 -0.46
CA ALA A 128 10.63 -36.01 0.39
C ALA A 128 9.78 -36.73 1.46
N GLN A 129 9.92 -36.34 2.72
CA GLN A 129 9.01 -36.71 3.81
C GLN A 129 7.56 -36.50 3.34
N SER A 130 6.64 -37.40 3.72
CA SER A 130 5.26 -37.28 3.28
C SER A 130 4.74 -35.89 3.69
N SER A 131 4.00 -35.21 2.81
CA SER A 131 3.50 -33.85 3.12
C SER A 131 2.66 -33.84 4.41
N GLY A 132 2.06 -34.97 4.78
CA GLY A 132 1.37 -35.15 6.06
C GLY A 132 2.32 -35.08 7.25
N ASP A 133 3.42 -35.84 7.24
CA ASP A 133 4.37 -35.88 8.37
C ASP A 133 5.02 -34.52 8.62
N MET A 134 5.37 -33.76 7.58
CA MET A 134 5.86 -32.39 7.75
C MET A 134 4.82 -31.45 8.38
N ILE A 135 3.53 -31.62 8.05
CA ILE A 135 2.45 -30.82 8.64
C ILE A 135 2.28 -31.18 10.13
N TYR A 136 2.44 -32.46 10.49
CA TYR A 136 2.41 -32.90 11.88
C TYR A 136 3.56 -32.32 12.70
N ASP A 137 4.79 -32.40 12.18
CA ASP A 137 5.98 -31.86 12.84
C ASP A 137 5.85 -30.35 13.05
N LEU A 138 5.34 -29.63 12.04
CA LEU A 138 5.09 -28.19 12.14
C LEU A 138 4.00 -27.86 13.16
N ALA A 139 2.92 -28.65 13.21
CA ALA A 139 1.87 -28.47 14.20
C ALA A 139 2.37 -28.72 15.64
N GLU A 140 3.29 -29.66 15.83
CA GLU A 140 3.94 -29.92 17.10
C GLU A 140 4.87 -28.78 17.53
N ASP A 141 5.69 -28.26 16.60
CA ASP A 141 6.55 -27.11 16.85
C ASP A 141 5.74 -25.86 17.23
N ILE A 142 4.62 -25.61 16.53
CA ILE A 142 3.69 -24.51 16.88
C ILE A 142 3.12 -24.73 18.28
N LEU A 143 2.67 -25.94 18.61
CA LEU A 143 2.12 -26.24 19.95
C LEU A 143 3.14 -26.03 21.07
N ASN A 144 4.40 -26.40 20.83
CA ASN A 144 5.49 -26.25 21.81
C ASN A 144 5.92 -24.79 21.99
N LYS A 145 5.80 -23.96 20.95
CA LYS A 145 6.11 -22.52 21.00
C LYS A 145 5.00 -21.67 21.59
N LEU A 146 3.77 -22.18 21.69
CA LEU A 146 2.65 -21.41 22.23
C LEU A 146 2.80 -21.23 23.74
N PRO A 147 2.70 -19.98 24.25
CA PRO A 147 2.75 -19.73 25.69
C PRO A 147 1.55 -20.37 26.40
N PRO A 148 1.67 -20.66 27.71
CA PRO A 148 0.53 -21.08 28.53
C PRO A 148 -0.53 -19.97 28.62
N ASP A 149 -1.76 -20.34 28.98
CA ASP A 149 -2.83 -19.36 29.14
C ASP A 149 -2.52 -18.41 30.30
N PHE A 150 -2.85 -17.14 30.11
CA PHE A 150 -2.72 -16.15 31.16
C PHE A 150 -3.76 -16.39 32.25
N ASP A 151 -3.33 -16.34 33.51
CA ASP A 151 -4.22 -16.39 34.66
C ASP A 151 -4.95 -15.06 34.81
N ILE A 152 -6.21 -15.04 34.37
CA ILE A 152 -7.04 -13.84 34.36
C ILE A 152 -7.39 -13.40 35.79
N GLU A 153 -7.52 -14.33 36.74
CA GLU A 153 -7.86 -14.02 38.13
C GLU A 153 -6.71 -13.26 38.79
N LYS A 154 -5.49 -13.76 38.64
CA LYS A 154 -4.28 -13.08 39.13
C LYS A 154 -4.07 -11.70 38.51
N VAL A 155 -4.41 -11.53 37.23
CA VAL A 155 -4.30 -10.22 36.54
C VAL A 155 -5.37 -9.24 37.02
N ILE A 156 -6.58 -9.70 37.34
CA ILE A 156 -7.63 -8.86 37.93
C ILE A 156 -7.20 -8.35 39.31
N ASP A 157 -6.54 -9.19 40.10
CA ASP A 157 -6.06 -8.81 41.44
C ASP A 157 -4.88 -7.81 41.37
N LEU A 158 -3.97 -7.99 40.41
CA LEU A 158 -2.81 -7.11 40.21
C LEU A 158 -3.18 -5.78 39.53
N TYR A 159 -4.17 -5.79 38.65
CA TYR A 159 -4.59 -4.64 37.85
C TYR A 159 -6.11 -4.47 37.94
N PRO A 160 -6.62 -3.98 39.09
CA PRO A 160 -8.05 -3.80 39.29
C PRO A 160 -8.60 -2.75 38.33
N VAL A 161 -9.89 -2.89 38.00
CA VAL A 161 -10.61 -1.93 37.15
C VAL A 161 -10.87 -0.67 37.98
N ILE A 162 -10.05 0.36 37.77
CA ILE A 162 -10.19 1.66 38.41
C ILE A 162 -10.59 2.68 37.35
N TYR A 163 -11.50 3.58 37.70
CA TYR A 163 -11.96 4.65 36.79
C TYR A 163 -10.81 5.55 36.31
N THR A 164 -9.77 5.73 37.11
CA THR A 164 -8.59 6.54 36.78
C THR A 164 -7.59 5.84 35.86
N GLU A 165 -7.69 4.52 35.69
CA GLU A 165 -6.75 3.72 34.91
C GLU A 165 -7.49 2.79 33.94
N SER A 166 -7.91 3.36 32.82
CA SER A 166 -8.66 2.67 31.76
C SER A 166 -7.87 1.54 31.08
N MET A 167 -6.53 1.61 31.12
CA MET A 167 -5.64 0.60 30.52
C MET A 167 -5.77 -0.78 31.17
N ASN A 168 -6.08 -0.86 32.47
CA ASN A 168 -6.30 -2.15 33.16
C ASN A 168 -7.50 -2.89 32.56
N THR A 169 -8.52 -2.16 32.12
CA THR A 169 -9.68 -2.74 31.44
C THR A 169 -9.33 -3.27 30.05
N VAL A 170 -8.52 -2.52 29.29
CA VAL A 170 -8.04 -2.94 27.96
C VAL A 170 -7.16 -4.18 28.08
N LEU A 171 -6.18 -4.18 28.99
CA LEU A 171 -5.31 -5.32 29.25
C LEU A 171 -6.11 -6.59 29.55
N ARG A 172 -7.10 -6.49 30.44
CA ARG A 172 -7.98 -7.62 30.77
C ARG A 172 -8.71 -8.15 29.53
N GLN A 173 -9.27 -7.27 28.70
CA GLN A 173 -9.99 -7.67 27.48
C GLN A 173 -9.06 -8.32 26.46
N GLU A 174 -7.86 -7.78 26.27
CA GLU A 174 -6.86 -8.32 25.36
C GLU A 174 -6.36 -9.69 25.82
N LEU A 175 -6.12 -9.90 27.12
CA LEU A 175 -5.74 -11.21 27.64
C LEU A 175 -6.84 -12.26 27.50
N ILE A 176 -8.11 -11.88 27.70
CA ILE A 176 -9.25 -12.77 27.44
C ILE A 176 -9.30 -13.14 25.95
N ARG A 177 -9.11 -12.17 25.05
CA ARG A 177 -9.09 -12.40 23.59
C ARG A 177 -7.91 -13.26 23.18
N PHE A 178 -6.73 -13.04 23.76
CA PHE A 178 -5.52 -13.80 23.50
C PHE A 178 -5.68 -15.26 23.96
N ASN A 179 -6.17 -15.50 25.18
CA ASN A 179 -6.46 -16.86 25.65
C ASN A 179 -7.48 -17.58 24.76
N ARG A 180 -8.51 -16.89 24.26
CA ARG A 180 -9.46 -17.45 23.30
C ARG A 180 -8.78 -17.83 21.98
N LEU A 181 -7.94 -16.95 21.43
CA LEU A 181 -7.18 -17.22 20.21
C LEU A 181 -6.26 -18.44 20.39
N THR A 182 -5.47 -18.46 21.46
CA THR A 182 -4.56 -19.56 21.78
C THR A 182 -5.30 -20.88 21.97
N SER A 183 -6.47 -20.87 22.60
CA SER A 183 -7.32 -22.06 22.73
C SER A 183 -7.79 -22.58 21.37
N VAL A 184 -8.20 -21.71 20.45
CA VAL A 184 -8.58 -22.10 19.08
C VAL A 184 -7.38 -22.69 18.34
N VAL A 185 -6.20 -22.06 18.41
CA VAL A 185 -4.98 -22.55 17.75
C VAL A 185 -4.57 -23.92 18.31
N ARG A 186 -4.59 -24.10 19.64
CA ARG A 186 -4.30 -25.40 20.27
C ARG A 186 -5.31 -26.47 19.85
N THR A 187 -6.60 -26.11 19.79
CA THR A 187 -7.65 -27.04 19.36
C THR A 187 -7.46 -27.47 17.92
N ARG A 188 -7.22 -26.52 17.00
CA ARG A 188 -7.01 -26.81 15.57
C ARG A 188 -5.76 -27.64 15.31
N SER A 189 -4.65 -27.31 15.97
CA SER A 189 -3.39 -28.07 15.86
C SER A 189 -3.54 -29.49 16.42
N ARG A 190 -4.31 -29.67 17.51
CA ARG A 190 -4.67 -30.99 18.04
C ARG A 190 -5.65 -31.77 17.16
N THR A 191 -6.56 -31.10 16.46
CA THR A 191 -7.48 -31.77 15.51
C THR A 191 -6.74 -32.29 14.30
N CYS A 192 -5.72 -31.57 13.81
CA CYS A 192 -4.85 -32.06 12.74
C CYS A 192 -4.24 -33.43 13.10
N ARG A 193 -3.93 -33.67 14.39
CA ARG A 193 -3.41 -34.91 14.99
C ARG A 193 -4.38 -36.10 15.00
N ARG A 194 -5.68 -35.93 14.72
CA ARG A 194 -6.64 -37.05 14.68
C ARG A 194 -6.68 -37.68 13.28
N PRO A 195 -6.53 -39.02 13.15
CA PRO A 195 -6.61 -39.70 11.86
C PRO A 195 -8.01 -39.63 11.24
#